data_AF-A0A936CIP9-F1
#
_entry.id   AF-A0A936CIP9-F1
#
_cell.length_a   1.000
_cell.length_b   1.000
_cell.length_c   1.000
_cell.angle_alpha   90.00
_cell.angle_beta   90.00
_cell.angle_gamma   90.00
#
_symmetry.space_group_name_H-M   'P 1'
#
loop_
_entity.id
_entity.type
_entity.pdbx_description
1 polymer ?
#
loop_
_entity_poly.entity_id
_entity_poly.type
_entity_poly.pdbx_seq_one_letter_code
_entity_poly.pdbx_strand_id
1 'polypeptide(L)'
;MPTQFHIWQIFIRTFLPLILIYTALRIGFIAMFSSDLEIHSFKEILNIIISGWRFDLSALMLANIVLNGIYFLVFPWTAGLTAIWRVWRVLFIAWNLLFILLNLADFAYFPFVQKRMQMDAMQFLTGEKGSDFYRLLPEFILQFWYIPFLVILAYIFLNRLIPLSIFKTEILRNKNTKSFFQYLFSLSIFGALSIITIRGGFQLKPIDSVNAGQMTDSRKIPAVVNTTFTLLRSKGKNNLTEDLSGKWNYETELQKKIIQPFKRDSFKSWNVVILIVESLSHKYLHNDQKWNATPFLDSLLNEGLYMENSYANAKESIQGIPAILSSIPSWQKDPYINSIYSTNQISSLPNELKNKSYTTGFFHGGQNGTMRLDLFAKMAGIEKYFGKK
;
A
#
# COMPACT_ATOMS: atom_id res chain seq x y z
N MET A 1 34.57 -13.80 -29.55
CA MET A 1 34.20 -12.37 -29.46
C MET A 1 33.92 -12.05 -28.01
N PRO A 2 34.53 -11.01 -27.41
CA PRO A 2 34.23 -10.66 -26.02
C PRO A 2 32.79 -10.14 -26.01
N THR A 3 31.87 -10.93 -25.45
CA THR A 3 30.48 -10.52 -25.25
C THR A 3 30.49 -9.27 -24.39
N GLN A 4 30.08 -8.14 -24.98
CA GLN A 4 29.84 -6.89 -24.27
C GLN A 4 28.82 -7.19 -23.16
N PHE A 5 29.31 -7.27 -21.93
CA PHE A 5 28.48 -7.62 -20.80
C PHE A 5 27.84 -6.33 -20.27
N HIS A 6 26.52 -6.26 -20.39
CA HIS A 6 25.73 -5.09 -20.03
C HIS A 6 25.25 -5.20 -18.59
N ILE A 7 25.28 -4.09 -17.83
CA ILE A 7 24.79 -4.02 -16.45
C ILE A 7 23.34 -4.50 -16.33
N TRP A 8 22.54 -4.32 -17.38
CA TRP A 8 21.19 -4.88 -17.54
C TRP A 8 21.10 -6.38 -17.26
N GLN A 9 22.12 -7.15 -17.65
CA GLN A 9 22.15 -8.59 -17.45
C GLN A 9 22.35 -8.95 -15.97
N ILE A 10 23.12 -8.16 -15.21
CA ILE A 10 23.24 -8.33 -13.76
C ILE A 10 21.87 -8.11 -13.13
N PHE A 11 21.19 -7.02 -13.49
CA PHE A 11 19.86 -6.69 -12.97
C PHE A 11 18.85 -7.81 -13.24
N ILE A 12 18.76 -8.31 -14.48
CA ILE A 12 17.85 -9.40 -14.81
C ILE A 12 18.20 -10.66 -14.02
N ARG A 13 19.49 -11.02 -13.95
CA ARG A 13 19.93 -12.24 -13.23
C ARG A 13 19.74 -12.17 -11.72
N THR A 14 19.71 -10.98 -11.12
CA THR A 14 19.52 -10.81 -9.67
C THR A 14 18.05 -10.62 -9.30
N PHE A 15 17.27 -9.89 -10.09
CA PHE A 15 15.85 -9.64 -9.82
C PHE A 15 14.93 -10.78 -10.27
N LEU A 16 15.23 -11.48 -11.37
CA LEU A 16 14.38 -12.57 -11.85
C LEU A 16 14.19 -13.69 -10.81
N PRO A 17 15.24 -14.20 -10.12
CA PRO A 17 15.07 -15.14 -9.03
C PRO A 17 14.18 -14.62 -7.91
N LEU A 18 14.30 -13.32 -7.56
CA LEU A 18 13.50 -12.71 -6.51
C LEU A 18 12.02 -12.58 -6.91
N ILE A 19 11.73 -12.24 -8.16
CA ILE A 19 10.36 -12.20 -8.69
C ILE A 19 9.71 -13.58 -8.61
N LEU A 20 10.46 -14.64 -8.95
CA LEU A 20 9.98 -16.02 -8.83
C LEU A 20 9.68 -16.39 -7.37
N ILE A 21 10.57 -16.02 -6.43
CA ILE A 21 10.32 -16.24 -5.00
C ILE A 21 9.09 -15.48 -4.53
N TYR A 22 8.94 -14.20 -4.86
CA TYR A 22 7.79 -13.39 -4.43
C TYR A 22 6.48 -13.92 -5.03
N THR A 23 6.52 -14.41 -6.27
CA THR A 23 5.37 -15.08 -6.89
C THR A 23 5.03 -16.37 -6.14
N ALA A 24 6.04 -17.19 -5.76
CA ALA A 24 5.82 -18.39 -4.98
C ALA A 24 5.27 -18.08 -3.57
N LEU A 25 5.79 -17.05 -2.90
CA LEU A 25 5.29 -16.58 -1.60
C LEU A 25 3.83 -16.12 -1.70
N ARG A 26 3.48 -15.41 -2.77
CA ARG A 26 2.10 -14.98 -3.03
C ARG A 26 1.17 -16.17 -3.29
N ILE A 27 1.59 -17.13 -4.11
CA ILE A 27 0.83 -18.36 -4.35
C ILE A 27 0.63 -19.12 -3.05
N GLY A 28 1.68 -19.27 -2.23
CA GLY A 28 1.60 -19.90 -0.91
C GLY A 28 0.63 -19.19 0.02
N PHE A 29 0.66 -17.85 0.03
CA PHE A 29 -0.27 -17.06 0.84
C PHE A 29 -1.73 -17.22 0.38
N ILE A 30 -1.98 -17.17 -0.93
CA ILE A 30 -3.32 -17.40 -1.49
C ILE A 30 -3.79 -18.82 -1.16
N ALA A 31 -2.93 -19.82 -1.29
CA ALA A 31 -3.28 -21.21 -1.01
C ALA A 31 -3.67 -21.43 0.47
N MET A 32 -3.06 -20.69 1.40
CA MET A 32 -3.39 -20.79 2.82
C MET A 32 -4.65 -20.01 3.20
N PHE A 33 -4.90 -18.85 2.59
CA PHE A 33 -5.94 -17.90 3.02
C PHE A 33 -7.06 -17.68 2.00
N SER A 34 -7.17 -18.50 0.95
CA SER A 34 -8.21 -18.34 -0.06
C SER A 34 -9.62 -18.44 0.51
N SER A 35 -9.81 -19.26 1.55
CA SER A 35 -11.10 -19.39 2.25
C SER A 35 -11.46 -18.10 3.00
N ASP A 36 -10.52 -17.57 3.79
CA ASP A 36 -10.73 -16.34 4.58
C ASP A 36 -10.94 -15.11 3.68
N LEU A 37 -10.34 -15.12 2.49
CA LEU A 37 -10.39 -14.02 1.52
C LEU A 37 -11.53 -14.16 0.49
N GLU A 38 -12.36 -15.19 0.59
CA GLU A 38 -13.44 -15.51 -0.37
C GLU A 38 -12.94 -15.59 -1.84
N ILE A 39 -11.78 -16.20 -2.04
CA ILE A 39 -11.19 -16.41 -3.38
C ILE A 39 -11.55 -17.82 -3.85
N HIS A 40 -12.48 -17.92 -4.80
CA HIS A 40 -13.03 -19.21 -5.24
C HIS A 40 -12.69 -19.57 -6.69
N SER A 41 -12.26 -18.60 -7.50
CA SER A 41 -12.05 -18.81 -8.94
C SER A 41 -10.58 -18.81 -9.34
N PHE A 42 -10.17 -19.73 -10.21
CA PHE A 42 -8.83 -19.73 -10.80
C PHE A 42 -8.53 -18.43 -11.56
N LYS A 43 -9.53 -17.87 -12.27
CA LYS A 43 -9.39 -16.58 -12.97
C LYS A 43 -9.08 -15.45 -12.01
N GLU A 44 -9.68 -15.50 -10.82
CA GLU A 44 -9.46 -14.52 -9.78
C GLU A 44 -8.05 -14.63 -9.17
N ILE A 45 -7.60 -15.85 -8.89
CA ILE A 45 -6.21 -16.11 -8.46
C ILE A 45 -5.22 -15.55 -9.49
N LEU A 46 -5.44 -15.81 -10.77
CA LEU A 46 -4.57 -15.30 -11.83
C LEU A 46 -4.57 -13.76 -11.88
N ASN A 47 -5.73 -13.12 -11.75
CA ASN A 47 -5.84 -11.67 -11.69
C ASN A 47 -5.10 -11.09 -10.48
N ILE A 48 -5.18 -11.73 -9.31
CA ILE A 48 -4.47 -11.33 -8.10
C ILE A 48 -2.96 -11.44 -8.29
N ILE A 49 -2.47 -12.53 -8.90
CA ILE A 49 -1.04 -12.72 -9.17
C ILE A 49 -0.51 -11.66 -10.13
N ILE A 50 -1.19 -11.44 -11.26
CA ILE A 50 -0.78 -10.45 -12.27
C ILE A 50 -0.81 -9.03 -11.68
N SER A 51 -1.85 -8.70 -10.93
CA SER A 51 -1.97 -7.42 -10.23
C SER A 51 -0.88 -7.25 -9.16
N GLY A 52 -0.59 -8.33 -8.45
CA GLY A 52 0.40 -8.41 -7.38
C GLY A 52 1.84 -8.16 -7.86
N TRP A 53 2.19 -8.56 -9.08
CA TRP A 53 3.53 -8.31 -9.64
C TRP A 53 3.92 -6.83 -9.64
N ARG A 54 2.96 -5.90 -9.77
CA ARG A 54 3.25 -4.45 -9.68
C ARG A 54 3.78 -4.08 -8.29
N PHE A 55 3.21 -4.66 -7.24
CA PHE A 55 3.62 -4.47 -5.86
C PHE A 55 4.92 -5.22 -5.55
N ASP A 56 5.11 -6.42 -6.09
CA ASP A 56 6.33 -7.20 -5.94
C ASP A 56 7.53 -6.48 -6.56
N LEU A 57 7.40 -5.99 -7.80
CA LEU A 57 8.45 -5.22 -8.46
C LEU A 57 8.78 -3.93 -7.71
N SER A 58 7.76 -3.20 -7.24
CA SER A 58 7.98 -2.00 -6.42
C SER A 58 8.69 -2.33 -5.11
N ALA A 59 8.33 -3.44 -4.45
CA ALA A 59 8.92 -3.87 -3.19
C ALA A 59 10.39 -4.25 -3.37
N LEU A 60 10.68 -5.09 -4.37
CA LEU A 60 12.03 -5.53 -4.70
C LEU A 60 12.93 -4.35 -5.07
N MET A 61 12.41 -3.39 -5.84
CA MET A 61 13.16 -2.18 -6.19
C MET A 61 13.42 -1.32 -4.95
N LEU A 62 12.41 -1.01 -4.14
CA LEU A 62 12.57 -0.21 -2.92
C LEU A 62 13.54 -0.86 -1.92
N ALA A 63 13.45 -2.18 -1.75
CA ALA A 63 14.33 -2.92 -0.85
C ALA A 63 15.79 -2.86 -1.30
N ASN A 64 16.06 -2.92 -2.62
CA ASN A 64 17.40 -3.10 -3.15
C ASN A 64 18.01 -1.83 -3.78
N ILE A 65 17.28 -0.73 -3.93
CA ILE A 65 17.77 0.48 -4.63
C ILE A 65 19.03 1.06 -4.00
N VAL A 66 19.14 1.06 -2.67
CA VAL A 66 20.32 1.58 -1.96
C VAL A 66 21.52 0.67 -2.20
N LEU A 67 21.36 -0.64 -1.96
CA LEU A 67 22.44 -1.62 -2.11
C LEU A 67 22.92 -1.71 -3.57
N ASN A 68 22.01 -1.72 -4.53
CA ASN A 68 22.33 -1.73 -5.95
C ASN A 68 22.89 -0.39 -6.41
N GLY A 69 22.37 0.73 -5.91
CA GLY A 69 22.85 2.07 -6.21
C GLY A 69 24.31 2.26 -5.78
N ILE A 70 24.64 1.90 -4.53
CA ILE A 70 26.02 1.91 -4.04
C ILE A 70 26.90 1.01 -4.90
N TYR A 71 26.43 -0.19 -5.22
CA TYR A 71 27.19 -1.12 -6.05
C TYR A 71 27.48 -0.55 -7.43
N PHE A 72 26.49 0.00 -8.11
CA PHE A 72 26.69 0.58 -9.44
C PHE A 72 27.59 1.80 -9.39
N LEU A 73 27.46 2.68 -8.39
CA LEU A 73 28.35 3.83 -8.24
C LEU A 73 29.82 3.44 -8.05
N VAL A 74 30.08 2.37 -7.30
CA VAL A 74 31.43 1.89 -6.99
C VAL A 74 31.98 0.94 -8.07
N PHE A 75 31.11 0.38 -8.91
CA PHE A 75 31.44 -0.62 -9.94
C PHE A 75 32.55 -0.16 -10.92
N PRO A 76 32.56 1.07 -11.49
CA PRO A 76 33.60 1.51 -12.42
C PRO A 76 35.02 1.44 -11.85
N TRP A 77 35.18 1.68 -10.55
CA TRP A 77 36.48 1.73 -9.87
C TRP A 77 36.89 0.40 -9.25
N THR A 78 35.97 -0.57 -9.16
CA THR A 78 36.17 -1.84 -8.47
C THR A 78 36.08 -3.05 -9.39
N ALA A 79 35.92 -2.81 -10.69
CA ALA A 79 35.87 -3.86 -11.68
C ALA A 79 37.16 -4.68 -11.70
N GLY A 80 37.02 -5.98 -11.41
CA GLY A 80 38.13 -6.92 -11.25
C GLY A 80 38.40 -7.34 -9.80
N LEU A 81 37.87 -6.61 -8.80
CA LEU A 81 37.97 -7.00 -7.40
C LEU A 81 36.86 -8.00 -7.03
N THR A 82 37.16 -9.29 -7.16
CA THR A 82 36.22 -10.38 -6.82
C THR A 82 35.74 -10.33 -5.36
N ALA A 83 36.51 -9.69 -4.47
CA ALA A 83 36.14 -9.48 -3.07
C ALA A 83 34.92 -8.57 -2.92
N ILE A 84 34.84 -7.47 -3.68
CA ILE A 84 33.75 -6.48 -3.55
C ILE A 84 32.43 -7.06 -4.06
N TRP A 85 32.46 -7.81 -5.16
CA TRP A 85 31.31 -8.58 -5.63
C TRP A 85 30.87 -9.63 -4.61
N ARG A 86 31.82 -10.35 -4.00
CA ARG A 86 31.51 -11.36 -2.97
C ARG A 86 30.81 -10.74 -1.78
N VAL A 87 31.31 -9.60 -1.28
CA VAL A 87 30.70 -8.85 -0.18
C VAL A 87 29.30 -8.37 -0.57
N TRP A 88 29.16 -7.69 -1.72
CA TRP A 88 27.87 -7.23 -2.21
C TRP A 88 26.86 -8.37 -2.32
N ARG A 89 27.27 -9.51 -2.88
CA ARG A 89 26.42 -10.69 -3.06
C ARG A 89 25.95 -11.26 -1.72
N VAL A 90 26.85 -11.38 -0.74
CA VAL A 90 26.50 -11.86 0.60
C VAL A 90 25.49 -10.91 1.24
N LEU A 91 25.74 -9.59 1.17
CA LEU A 91 24.81 -8.58 1.67
C LEU A 91 23.47 -8.63 0.93
N PHE A 92 23.47 -8.78 -0.40
CA PHE A 92 22.27 -8.85 -1.23
C PHE A 92 21.42 -10.08 -0.90
N ILE A 93 22.03 -11.26 -0.81
CA ILE A 93 21.31 -12.48 -0.45
C ILE A 93 20.80 -12.39 0.99
N ALA A 94 21.62 -11.97 1.95
CA ALA A 94 21.21 -11.84 3.35
C ALA A 94 20.05 -10.83 3.51
N TRP A 95 20.14 -9.69 2.83
CA TRP A 95 19.12 -8.64 2.87
C TRP A 95 17.78 -9.10 2.27
N ASN A 96 17.81 -9.80 1.14
CA ASN A 96 16.56 -10.33 0.56
C ASN A 96 16.01 -11.52 1.36
N LEU A 97 16.87 -12.35 1.99
CA LEU A 97 16.41 -13.41 2.89
C LEU A 97 15.67 -12.87 4.10
N LEU A 98 16.09 -11.72 4.65
CA LEU A 98 15.35 -11.04 5.71
C LEU A 98 13.92 -10.71 5.27
N PHE A 99 13.75 -10.13 4.08
CA PHE A 99 12.41 -9.82 3.55
C PHE A 99 11.58 -11.06 3.21
N ILE A 100 12.20 -12.12 2.69
CA ILE A 100 11.52 -13.41 2.46
C ILE A 100 11.05 -13.99 3.80
N LEU A 101 11.89 -13.98 4.82
CA LEU A 101 11.53 -14.40 6.18
C LEU A 101 10.33 -13.59 6.71
N LEU A 102 10.33 -12.27 6.54
CA LEU A 102 9.21 -11.42 6.96
C LEU A 102 7.91 -11.73 6.22
N ASN A 103 7.97 -12.05 4.92
CA ASN A 103 6.78 -12.49 4.17
C ASN A 103 6.26 -13.86 4.64
N LEU A 104 7.15 -14.77 5.02
CA LEU A 104 6.77 -16.07 5.58
C LEU A 104 6.23 -15.93 7.00
N ALA A 105 6.85 -15.09 7.85
CA ALA A 105 6.36 -14.78 9.18
C ALA A 105 4.97 -14.13 9.14
N ASP A 106 4.64 -13.40 8.06
CA ASP A 106 3.31 -12.85 7.85
C ASP A 106 2.23 -13.93 7.71
N PHE A 107 2.58 -15.18 7.40
CA PHE A 107 1.62 -16.29 7.37
C PHE A 107 1.16 -16.64 8.79
N ALA A 108 2.01 -16.43 9.79
CA ALA A 108 1.63 -16.56 11.20
C ALA A 108 0.87 -15.33 11.72
N TYR A 109 1.19 -14.16 11.19
CA TYR A 109 0.58 -12.89 11.61
C TYR A 109 -0.83 -12.67 11.05
N PHE A 110 -1.04 -13.00 9.77
CA PHE A 110 -2.26 -12.68 9.04
C PHE A 110 -3.55 -13.23 9.67
N PRO A 111 -3.63 -14.48 10.19
CA PRO A 111 -4.85 -15.01 10.80
C PRO A 111 -5.43 -14.13 11.91
N PHE A 112 -4.57 -13.45 12.68
CA PHE A 112 -4.97 -12.66 13.84
C PHE A 112 -5.32 -11.21 13.48
N VAL A 113 -4.59 -10.61 12.54
CA VAL A 113 -4.72 -9.18 12.24
C VAL A 113 -5.50 -8.93 10.95
N GLN A 114 -5.65 -9.95 10.09
CA GLN A 114 -6.41 -9.89 8.83
C GLN A 114 -5.92 -8.78 7.87
N LYS A 115 -4.68 -8.32 8.05
CA LYS A 115 -3.95 -7.40 7.17
C LYS A 115 -2.50 -7.88 7.06
N ARG A 116 -1.84 -7.58 5.94
CA ARG A 116 -0.40 -7.83 5.78
C ARG A 116 0.41 -7.02 6.79
N MET A 117 1.47 -7.62 7.31
CA MET A 117 2.35 -7.00 8.30
C MET A 117 2.91 -5.65 7.82
N GLN A 118 2.88 -4.66 8.71
CA GLN A 118 3.31 -3.28 8.51
C GLN A 118 4.30 -2.88 9.62
N MET A 119 4.84 -1.65 9.56
CA MET A 119 5.89 -1.19 10.50
C MET A 119 5.40 -1.16 11.96
N ASP A 120 4.08 -1.01 12.17
CA ASP A 120 3.43 -1.11 13.48
C ASP A 120 3.53 -2.51 14.11
N ALA A 121 3.80 -3.54 13.32
CA ALA A 121 4.03 -4.89 13.82
C ALA A 121 5.41 -5.04 14.49
N MET A 122 6.39 -4.20 14.10
CA MET A 122 7.71 -4.21 14.74
C MET A 122 7.63 -3.76 16.21
N GLN A 123 6.57 -3.07 16.61
CA GLN A 123 6.32 -2.67 18.00
C GLN A 123 6.02 -3.87 18.92
N PHE A 124 5.60 -5.01 18.36
CA PHE A 124 5.51 -6.26 19.13
C PHE A 124 6.90 -6.82 19.45
N LEU A 125 7.88 -6.64 18.55
CA LEU A 125 9.27 -7.04 18.77
C LEU A 125 10.03 -6.10 19.71
N THR A 126 9.63 -4.83 19.81
CA THR A 126 10.23 -3.90 20.78
C THR A 126 9.60 -4.00 22.17
N GLY A 127 8.48 -4.73 22.30
CA GLY A 127 7.71 -4.84 23.54
C GLY A 127 6.82 -3.63 23.84
N GLU A 128 6.77 -2.64 22.96
CA GLU A 128 5.91 -1.45 23.10
C GLU A 128 4.41 -1.81 23.13
N LYS A 129 4.01 -2.89 22.44
CA LYS A 129 2.63 -3.42 22.45
C LYS A 129 2.38 -4.49 23.52
N GLY A 130 3.24 -4.59 24.52
CA GLY A 130 3.16 -5.59 25.58
C GLY A 130 4.01 -6.84 25.35
N SER A 131 4.06 -7.71 26.37
CA SER A 131 4.93 -8.89 26.41
C SER A 131 4.28 -10.19 25.93
N ASP A 132 2.99 -10.18 25.60
CA ASP A 132 2.25 -11.38 25.19
C ASP A 132 2.77 -11.98 23.88
N PHE A 133 3.35 -11.18 22.99
CA PHE A 133 4.03 -11.68 21.79
C PHE A 133 5.13 -12.70 22.14
N TYR A 134 5.94 -12.43 23.16
CA TYR A 134 7.02 -13.33 23.57
C TYR A 134 6.51 -14.62 24.21
N ARG A 135 5.33 -14.58 24.83
CA ARG A 135 4.67 -15.76 25.40
C ARG A 135 4.15 -16.69 24.29
N LEU A 136 3.65 -16.11 23.20
CA LEU A 136 3.09 -16.85 22.06
C LEU A 136 4.18 -17.33 21.07
N LEU A 137 5.39 -16.74 21.13
CA LEU A 137 6.47 -17.04 20.20
C LEU A 137 6.86 -18.54 20.11
N PRO A 138 6.96 -19.31 21.22
CA PRO A 138 7.26 -20.73 21.15
C PRO A 138 6.19 -21.53 20.40
N GLU A 139 4.91 -21.25 20.66
CA GLU A 139 3.79 -21.89 19.97
C GLU A 139 3.81 -21.56 18.48
N PHE A 140 4.10 -20.31 18.12
CA PHE A 140 4.27 -19.93 16.72
C PHE A 140 5.41 -20.68 16.03
N ILE A 141 6.55 -20.85 16.68
CA ILE A 141 7.68 -21.59 16.08
C ILE A 141 7.30 -23.05 15.82
N LEU A 142 6.56 -23.68 16.75
CA LEU A 142 6.10 -25.06 16.60
C LEU A 142 5.04 -25.19 15.50
N GLN A 143 4.06 -24.27 15.47
CA GLN A 143 3.00 -24.28 14.47
C GLN A 143 3.54 -24.00 13.06
N PHE A 144 4.51 -23.11 12.95
CA PHE A 144 5.10 -22.66 11.68
C PHE A 144 6.53 -23.22 11.46
N TRP A 145 6.76 -24.46 11.91
CA TRP A 145 8.05 -25.15 11.84
C TRP A 145 8.66 -25.24 10.42
N TYR A 146 7.84 -25.13 9.38
CA TYR A 146 8.26 -25.18 7.99
C TYR A 146 8.91 -23.88 7.48
N ILE A 147 8.73 -22.74 8.17
CA ILE A 147 9.28 -21.43 7.76
C ILE A 147 10.81 -21.45 7.63
N PRO A 148 11.60 -21.94 8.61
CA PRO A 148 13.05 -22.05 8.48
C PRO A 148 13.48 -22.87 7.25
N PHE A 149 12.80 -23.97 6.95
CA PHE A 149 13.10 -24.80 5.77
C PHE A 149 12.85 -24.06 4.46
N LEU A 150 11.77 -23.27 4.38
CA LEU A 150 11.50 -22.44 3.20
C LEU A 150 12.53 -21.32 3.02
N VAL A 151 13.03 -20.72 4.10
CA VAL A 151 14.12 -19.73 4.05
C VAL A 151 15.42 -20.38 3.58
N ILE A 152 15.75 -21.57 4.07
CA ILE A 152 16.92 -22.34 3.61
C ILE A 152 16.80 -22.69 2.13
N LEU A 153 15.61 -23.13 1.68
CA LEU A 153 15.34 -23.42 0.27
C LEU A 153 15.52 -22.17 -0.60
N ALA A 154 15.00 -21.01 -0.15
CA ALA A 154 15.20 -19.73 -0.82
C ALA A 154 16.68 -19.34 -0.87
N TYR A 155 17.45 -19.57 0.21
CA TYR A 155 18.89 -19.36 0.21
C TYR A 155 19.61 -20.23 -0.83
N ILE A 156 19.32 -21.54 -0.86
CA ILE A 156 19.91 -22.47 -1.84
C ILE A 156 19.59 -22.03 -3.26
N PHE A 157 18.33 -21.65 -3.51
CA PHE A 157 17.87 -21.18 -4.81
C PHE A 157 18.58 -19.90 -5.26
N LEU A 158 18.63 -18.87 -4.40
CA LEU A 158 19.35 -17.62 -4.67
C LEU A 158 20.86 -17.86 -4.84
N ASN A 159 21.46 -18.70 -4.01
CA ASN A 159 22.88 -19.01 -4.07
C ASN A 159 23.25 -19.71 -5.39
N ARG A 160 22.36 -20.55 -5.93
CA ARG A 160 22.53 -21.25 -7.21
C ARG A 160 22.32 -20.34 -8.42
N LEU A 161 21.28 -19.48 -8.40
CA LEU A 161 20.95 -18.62 -9.55
C LEU A 161 21.78 -17.33 -9.62
N ILE A 162 22.40 -16.93 -8.51
CA ILE A 162 23.32 -15.79 -8.45
C ILE A 162 24.73 -16.32 -8.15
N PRO A 163 25.41 -17.05 -9.07
CA PRO A 163 26.74 -17.59 -8.78
C PRO A 163 27.83 -16.50 -8.83
N LEU A 164 28.94 -16.77 -8.14
CA LEU A 164 30.13 -15.90 -8.17
C LEU A 164 30.72 -15.74 -9.57
N SER A 165 30.46 -16.69 -10.47
CA SER A 165 30.91 -16.68 -11.87
C SER A 165 30.22 -15.65 -12.76
N ILE A 166 29.07 -15.08 -12.36
CA ILE A 166 28.38 -14.02 -13.12
C ILE A 166 29.33 -12.86 -13.43
N PHE A 167 30.32 -12.62 -12.56
CA PHE A 167 31.15 -11.42 -12.57
C PHE A 167 32.58 -11.62 -13.09
N LYS A 168 32.92 -12.81 -13.60
CA LYS A 168 34.24 -13.05 -14.23
C LYS A 168 34.39 -12.39 -15.60
N THR A 169 33.38 -11.67 -16.08
CA THR A 169 33.37 -11.01 -17.39
C THR A 169 34.20 -9.72 -17.39
N GLU A 170 35.13 -9.64 -18.35
CA GLU A 170 36.20 -8.65 -18.55
C GLU A 170 35.71 -7.21 -18.87
N ILE A 171 34.85 -6.60 -18.05
CA ILE A 171 34.12 -5.39 -18.48
C ILE A 171 34.96 -4.10 -18.47
N LEU A 172 36.03 -4.00 -17.69
CA LEU A 172 36.74 -2.72 -17.53
C LEU A 172 38.28 -2.82 -17.51
N ARG A 173 38.86 -3.91 -18.02
CA ARG A 173 40.31 -3.88 -18.30
C ARG A 173 40.66 -2.98 -19.49
N ASN A 174 39.66 -2.65 -20.32
CA ASN A 174 39.84 -1.78 -21.48
C ASN A 174 39.37 -0.34 -21.15
N LYS A 175 40.33 0.59 -20.94
CA LYS A 175 40.11 2.03 -20.69
C LYS A 175 39.61 2.77 -21.95
N ASN A 176 38.58 2.25 -22.62
CA ASN A 176 38.01 2.83 -23.83
C ASN A 176 36.86 3.78 -23.47
N THR A 177 36.81 4.98 -24.04
CA THR A 177 35.72 5.95 -23.81
C THR A 177 34.35 5.37 -24.14
N LYS A 178 34.27 4.44 -25.10
CA LYS A 178 33.02 3.73 -25.44
C LYS A 178 32.43 2.89 -24.29
N SER A 179 33.26 2.24 -23.45
CA SER A 179 32.76 1.43 -22.33
C SER A 179 32.21 2.30 -21.19
N PHE A 180 32.78 3.51 -21.01
CA PHE A 180 32.28 4.49 -20.05
C PHE A 180 30.88 5.03 -20.43
N PHE A 181 30.67 5.38 -21.71
CA PHE A 181 29.33 5.80 -22.17
C PHE A 181 28.29 4.67 -22.08
N GLN A 182 28.67 3.42 -22.36
CA GLN A 182 27.80 2.26 -22.18
C GLN A 182 27.42 2.03 -20.70
N TYR A 183 28.37 2.26 -19.78
CA TYR A 183 28.11 2.25 -18.35
C TYR A 183 27.10 3.33 -17.95
N LEU A 184 27.31 4.58 -18.37
CA LEU A 184 26.39 5.69 -18.09
C LEU A 184 24.98 5.43 -18.64
N PHE A 185 24.88 4.96 -19.87
CA PHE A 185 23.61 4.58 -20.48
C PHE A 185 22.89 3.47 -19.68
N SER A 186 23.65 2.50 -19.17
CA SER A 186 23.13 1.45 -18.30
C SER A 186 22.83 1.91 -16.86
N LEU A 187 23.32 3.07 -16.44
CA LEU A 187 22.89 3.68 -15.19
C LEU A 187 21.60 4.48 -15.41
N SER A 188 21.47 5.16 -16.55
CA SER A 188 20.28 5.95 -16.91
C SER A 188 19.04 5.07 -17.07
N ILE A 189 19.14 3.95 -17.80
CA ILE A 189 18.01 3.01 -17.89
C ILE A 189 17.70 2.41 -16.50
N PHE A 190 18.67 2.34 -15.56
CA PHE A 190 18.43 1.80 -14.20
C PHE A 190 17.62 2.75 -13.39
N GLY A 191 18.02 4.02 -13.40
CA GLY A 191 17.24 5.09 -12.81
C GLY A 191 15.81 5.11 -13.38
N ALA A 192 15.67 5.05 -14.70
CA ALA A 192 14.36 5.06 -15.36
C ALA A 192 13.47 3.87 -14.94
N LEU A 193 13.99 2.65 -15.01
CA LEU A 193 13.26 1.44 -14.60
C LEU A 193 12.95 1.44 -13.10
N SER A 194 13.87 1.95 -12.27
CA SER A 194 13.64 2.09 -10.82
C SER A 194 12.47 3.04 -10.54
N ILE A 195 12.41 4.18 -11.23
CA ILE A 195 11.30 5.14 -11.09
C ILE A 195 9.97 4.50 -11.52
N ILE A 196 9.93 3.82 -12.67
CA ILE A 196 8.71 3.18 -13.19
C ILE A 196 8.23 2.07 -12.25
N THR A 197 9.14 1.21 -11.78
CA THR A 197 8.79 0.10 -10.87
C THR A 197 8.36 0.60 -9.49
N ILE A 198 9.02 1.61 -8.91
CA ILE A 198 8.60 2.24 -7.64
C ILE A 198 7.26 2.96 -7.78
N ARG A 199 6.95 3.49 -8.96
CA ARG A 199 5.62 4.03 -9.28
C ARG A 199 4.58 2.96 -9.59
N GLY A 200 4.99 1.71 -9.77
CA GLY A 200 4.10 0.64 -10.20
C GLY A 200 3.48 0.91 -11.58
N GLY A 201 4.14 1.70 -12.44
CA GLY A 201 3.65 2.10 -13.77
C GLY A 201 3.92 3.58 -14.09
N PHE A 202 3.20 4.12 -15.07
CA PHE A 202 3.33 5.51 -15.55
C PHE A 202 2.50 6.54 -14.77
N GLN A 203 2.04 6.18 -13.57
CA GLN A 203 1.26 7.07 -12.71
C GLN A 203 2.12 8.21 -12.11
N LEU A 204 1.46 9.29 -11.70
CA LEU A 204 2.12 10.49 -11.17
C LEU A 204 2.71 10.27 -9.77
N LYS A 205 2.05 9.47 -8.94
CA LYS A 205 2.45 9.19 -7.56
C LYS A 205 3.02 7.77 -7.43
N PRO A 206 3.98 7.54 -6.50
CA PRO A 206 4.41 6.20 -6.15
C PRO A 206 3.22 5.28 -5.79
N ILE A 207 3.30 4.01 -6.17
CA ILE A 207 2.25 3.02 -5.83
C ILE A 207 2.22 2.82 -4.30
N ASP A 208 1.04 2.72 -3.73
CA ASP A 208 0.81 2.54 -2.30
C ASP A 208 -0.27 1.47 -2.07
N SER A 209 -0.44 1.00 -0.84
CA SER A 209 -1.31 -0.14 -0.55
C SER A 209 -2.76 0.08 -0.96
N VAL A 210 -3.23 1.33 -0.90
CA VAL A 210 -4.57 1.72 -1.36
C VAL A 210 -4.79 1.51 -2.88
N ASN A 211 -3.73 1.47 -3.69
CA ASN A 211 -3.85 1.16 -5.11
C ASN A 211 -4.32 -0.29 -5.36
N ALA A 212 -4.16 -1.19 -4.39
CA ALA A 212 -4.63 -2.57 -4.53
C ALA A 212 -6.16 -2.65 -4.58
N GLY A 213 -6.87 -1.73 -3.90
CA GLY A 213 -8.34 -1.63 -3.94
C GLY A 213 -8.91 -1.28 -5.32
N GLN A 214 -8.08 -0.80 -6.25
CA GLN A 214 -8.50 -0.65 -7.65
C GLN A 214 -8.45 -1.95 -8.45
N MET A 215 -7.67 -2.94 -8.02
CA MET A 215 -7.41 -4.15 -8.80
C MET A 215 -8.26 -5.33 -8.33
N THR A 216 -8.76 -5.28 -7.10
CA THR A 216 -9.56 -6.34 -6.48
C THR A 216 -10.53 -5.77 -5.43
N ASP A 217 -11.45 -6.58 -4.95
CA ASP A 217 -12.32 -6.24 -3.82
C ASP A 217 -11.52 -5.97 -2.54
N SER A 218 -12.04 -5.11 -1.67
CA SER A 218 -11.37 -4.69 -0.42
C SER A 218 -10.92 -5.87 0.45
N ARG A 219 -11.73 -6.94 0.51
CA ARG A 219 -11.39 -8.15 1.28
C ARG A 219 -10.15 -8.86 0.77
N LYS A 220 -9.89 -8.80 -0.53
CA LYS A 220 -8.83 -9.54 -1.24
C LYS A 220 -7.51 -8.75 -1.34
N ILE A 221 -7.49 -7.49 -0.91
CA ILE A 221 -6.30 -6.63 -0.90
C ILE A 221 -5.07 -7.31 -0.28
N PRO A 222 -5.17 -8.03 0.86
CA PRO A 222 -4.02 -8.70 1.46
C PRO A 222 -3.35 -9.74 0.55
N ALA A 223 -4.08 -10.34 -0.40
CA ALA A 223 -3.51 -11.27 -1.37
C ALA A 223 -2.83 -10.58 -2.56
N VAL A 224 -3.07 -9.27 -2.78
CA VAL A 224 -2.47 -8.47 -3.86
C VAL A 224 -1.21 -7.73 -3.40
N VAL A 225 -1.13 -7.28 -2.15
CA VAL A 225 0.10 -6.67 -1.61
C VAL A 225 1.00 -7.74 -0.96
N ASN A 226 2.28 -7.43 -0.73
CA ASN A 226 3.23 -8.29 -0.02
C ASN A 226 3.80 -7.57 1.20
N THR A 227 4.36 -8.32 2.16
CA THR A 227 4.85 -7.78 3.44
C THR A 227 6.01 -6.81 3.27
N THR A 228 6.91 -7.10 2.33
CA THR A 228 8.04 -6.20 2.04
C THR A 228 7.54 -4.84 1.60
N PHE A 229 6.55 -4.83 0.70
CA PHE A 229 5.93 -3.62 0.21
C PHE A 229 5.27 -2.83 1.34
N THR A 230 4.42 -3.48 2.14
CA THR A 230 3.65 -2.84 3.20
C THR A 230 4.55 -2.31 4.31
N LEU A 231 5.61 -3.03 4.69
CA LEU A 231 6.62 -2.55 5.64
C LEU A 231 7.36 -1.31 5.14
N LEU A 232 7.86 -1.35 3.90
CA LEU A 232 8.61 -0.23 3.33
C LEU A 232 7.73 1.00 3.10
N ARG A 233 6.44 0.82 2.78
CA ARG A 233 5.47 1.91 2.58
C ARG A 233 4.84 2.45 3.85
N SER A 234 4.83 1.68 4.94
CA SER A 234 4.33 2.14 6.24
C SER A 234 5.39 2.88 7.06
N LYS A 235 6.67 2.79 6.69
CA LYS A 235 7.75 3.51 7.37
C LYS A 235 7.50 5.03 7.36
N GLY A 236 7.50 5.62 8.56
CA GLY A 236 7.32 7.07 8.75
C GLY A 236 5.86 7.55 8.69
N LYS A 237 4.89 6.64 8.50
CA LYS A 237 3.47 6.96 8.69
C LYS A 237 3.14 6.88 10.18
N ASN A 238 2.29 7.79 10.65
CA ASN A 238 1.91 7.82 12.06
C ASN A 238 0.81 6.78 12.33
N ASN A 239 0.94 6.07 13.45
CA ASN A 239 -0.15 5.28 13.98
C ASN A 239 -1.10 6.21 14.75
N LEU A 240 -2.36 5.80 14.89
CA LEU A 240 -3.23 6.41 15.89
C LEU A 240 -2.57 6.17 17.26
N THR A 241 -2.29 7.26 17.98
CA THR A 241 -1.84 7.17 19.36
C THR A 241 -3.01 6.63 20.19
N GLU A 242 -2.79 5.56 20.94
CA GLU A 242 -3.70 5.00 21.95
C GLU A 242 -3.89 5.92 23.16
N ASP A 243 -3.91 7.24 22.98
CA ASP A 243 -4.24 8.14 24.08
C ASP A 243 -5.77 8.20 24.29
N LEU A 244 -6.32 7.04 24.65
CA LEU A 244 -7.58 6.89 25.37
C LEU A 244 -7.32 6.89 26.89
N SER A 245 -6.11 7.28 27.33
CA SER A 245 -5.71 7.14 28.71
C SER A 245 -6.55 8.04 29.63
N GLY A 246 -7.53 7.42 30.28
CA GLY A 246 -8.06 7.84 31.58
C GLY A 246 -9.23 8.82 31.63
N LYS A 247 -9.85 9.25 30.52
CA LYS A 247 -10.94 10.26 30.58
C LYS A 247 -12.36 9.81 30.24
N TRP A 248 -12.53 8.64 29.64
CA TRP A 248 -13.87 8.21 29.20
C TRP A 248 -14.11 6.77 29.62
N ASN A 249 -15.11 6.55 30.48
CA ASN A 249 -15.67 5.22 30.70
C ASN A 249 -16.46 4.85 29.43
N TYR A 250 -15.76 4.19 28.49
CA TYR A 250 -16.21 3.95 27.11
C TYR A 250 -17.61 3.30 27.06
N GLU A 251 -17.91 2.42 28.02
CA GLU A 251 -19.18 1.70 28.06
C GLU A 251 -20.37 2.54 28.54
N THR A 252 -20.17 3.54 29.41
CA THR A 252 -21.29 4.24 30.06
C THR A 252 -21.54 5.66 29.54
N GLU A 253 -20.50 6.40 29.15
CA GLU A 253 -20.62 7.81 28.74
C GLU A 253 -20.89 7.96 27.23
N LEU A 254 -20.24 7.15 26.38
CA LEU A 254 -20.34 7.23 24.92
C LEU A 254 -21.64 6.59 24.40
N GLN A 255 -22.01 5.41 24.90
CA GLN A 255 -23.26 4.74 24.50
C GLN A 255 -24.51 5.56 24.84
N LYS A 256 -24.50 6.28 25.97
CA LYS A 256 -25.64 7.10 26.40
C LYS A 256 -25.75 8.45 25.66
N LYS A 257 -24.64 9.02 25.18
CA LYS A 257 -24.61 10.38 24.62
C LYS A 257 -24.51 10.44 23.08
N ILE A 258 -23.94 9.44 22.42
CA ILE A 258 -23.63 9.52 20.97
C ILE A 258 -24.52 8.59 20.13
N ILE A 259 -25.03 7.50 20.70
CA ILE A 259 -25.85 6.52 20.00
C ILE A 259 -27.26 6.53 20.60
N GLN A 260 -27.98 7.63 20.44
CA GLN A 260 -29.44 7.50 20.40
C GLN A 260 -29.78 7.14 18.95
N PRO A 261 -30.09 5.87 18.64
CA PRO A 261 -30.59 5.58 17.30
C PRO A 261 -31.85 6.43 17.13
N PHE A 262 -31.80 7.41 16.22
CA PHE A 262 -33.01 8.04 15.73
C PHE A 262 -33.97 6.91 15.37
N LYS A 263 -35.25 7.07 15.75
CA LYS A 263 -36.29 6.11 15.41
C LYS A 263 -36.18 5.84 13.92
N ARG A 264 -35.74 4.62 13.55
CA ARG A 264 -35.42 4.30 12.16
C ARG A 264 -36.70 4.47 11.35
N ASP A 265 -36.74 5.48 10.52
CA ASP A 265 -37.80 5.58 9.52
C ASP A 265 -37.75 4.35 8.62
N SER A 266 -38.90 4.00 8.06
CA SER A 266 -38.94 2.96 7.03
C SER A 266 -38.05 3.36 5.87
N PHE A 267 -37.27 2.40 5.36
CA PHE A 267 -36.38 2.65 4.24
C PHE A 267 -37.19 3.06 3.00
N LYS A 268 -36.81 4.18 2.37
CA LYS A 268 -37.40 4.67 1.13
C LYS A 268 -36.37 4.62 0.02
N SER A 269 -36.73 4.02 -1.12
CA SER A 269 -35.87 3.86 -2.29
C SER A 269 -35.79 5.14 -3.13
N TRP A 270 -35.29 6.24 -2.57
CA TRP A 270 -35.08 7.50 -3.28
C TRP A 270 -33.71 7.55 -3.95
N ASN A 271 -33.61 8.31 -5.05
CA ASN A 271 -32.31 8.70 -5.56
C ASN A 271 -31.63 9.65 -4.57
N VAL A 272 -30.35 9.42 -4.29
CA VAL A 272 -29.55 10.23 -3.36
C VAL A 272 -28.46 10.95 -4.14
N VAL A 273 -28.42 12.26 -4.03
CA VAL A 273 -27.38 13.11 -4.64
C VAL A 273 -26.66 13.85 -3.53
N ILE A 274 -25.33 13.66 -3.45
CA ILE A 274 -24.48 14.35 -2.49
C ILE A 274 -23.64 15.36 -3.25
N LEU A 275 -23.86 16.65 -2.98
CA LEU A 275 -23.07 17.74 -3.52
C LEU A 275 -22.00 18.13 -2.50
N ILE A 276 -20.75 17.79 -2.80
CA ILE A 276 -19.60 18.15 -1.96
C ILE A 276 -19.02 19.46 -2.49
N VAL A 277 -19.16 20.54 -1.74
CA VAL A 277 -18.69 21.87 -2.14
C VAL A 277 -17.30 22.12 -1.57
N GLU A 278 -16.32 22.28 -2.46
CA GLU A 278 -14.92 22.47 -2.09
C GLU A 278 -14.71 23.80 -1.36
N SER A 279 -14.07 23.74 -0.18
CA SER A 279 -13.64 24.91 0.60
C SER A 279 -14.76 25.92 0.96
N LEU A 280 -16.02 25.49 1.03
CA LEU A 280 -17.15 26.33 1.43
C LEU A 280 -17.30 26.38 2.95
N SER A 281 -16.84 27.48 3.55
CA SER A 281 -17.05 27.81 4.96
C SER A 281 -18.38 28.53 5.19
N HIS A 282 -18.97 28.37 6.38
CA HIS A 282 -20.15 29.12 6.83
C HIS A 282 -20.01 30.64 6.65
N LYS A 283 -18.80 31.20 6.69
CA LYS A 283 -18.57 32.65 6.46
C LYS A 283 -19.02 33.16 5.09
N TYR A 284 -19.23 32.25 4.12
CA TYR A 284 -19.72 32.59 2.79
C TYR A 284 -21.24 32.46 2.66
N LEU A 285 -21.88 31.78 3.62
CA LEU A 285 -23.33 31.62 3.72
C LEU A 285 -23.91 32.76 4.57
N HIS A 286 -25.14 33.17 4.28
CA HIS A 286 -25.87 34.16 5.09
C HIS A 286 -25.06 35.45 5.31
N ASN A 287 -24.36 35.95 4.28
CA ASN A 287 -23.46 37.07 4.48
C ASN A 287 -24.26 38.36 4.71
N ASP A 288 -24.38 38.74 5.98
CA ASP A 288 -24.98 39.98 6.43
C ASP A 288 -24.18 41.18 5.89
N GLN A 289 -24.78 41.82 4.88
CA GLN A 289 -24.71 43.26 4.61
C GLN A 289 -23.64 43.85 3.67
N LYS A 290 -22.70 43.10 3.05
CA LYS A 290 -21.87 43.70 1.95
C LYS A 290 -21.58 42.85 0.71
N TRP A 291 -21.64 41.53 0.77
CA TRP A 291 -21.31 40.69 -0.40
C TRP A 291 -22.03 39.34 -0.35
N ASN A 292 -23.15 39.20 -1.07
CA ASN A 292 -23.83 37.92 -1.20
C ASN A 292 -23.04 37.01 -2.16
N ALA A 293 -22.12 36.21 -1.62
CA ALA A 293 -21.22 35.37 -2.40
C ALA A 293 -21.91 34.13 -3.00
N THR A 294 -23.00 33.66 -2.38
CA THR A 294 -23.68 32.42 -2.77
C THR A 294 -25.21 32.56 -2.83
N PRO A 295 -25.77 33.52 -3.60
CA PRO A 295 -27.19 33.87 -3.54
C PRO A 295 -28.13 32.70 -3.85
N PHE A 296 -27.76 31.85 -4.81
CA PHE A 296 -28.54 30.65 -5.12
C PHE A 296 -28.48 29.62 -3.99
N LEU A 297 -27.30 29.37 -3.41
CA LEU A 297 -27.17 28.42 -2.31
C LEU A 297 -27.93 28.93 -1.08
N ASP A 298 -27.84 30.23 -0.79
CA ASP A 298 -28.56 30.88 0.31
C ASP A 298 -30.08 30.73 0.14
N SER A 299 -30.61 30.80 -1.09
CA SER A 299 -32.03 30.54 -1.34
C SER A 299 -32.45 29.11 -1.01
N LEU A 300 -31.56 28.12 -1.18
CA LEU A 300 -31.85 26.72 -0.89
C LEU A 300 -31.86 26.41 0.62
N LEU A 301 -31.26 27.26 1.46
CA LEU A 301 -31.20 27.03 2.91
C LEU A 301 -32.59 27.07 3.57
N ASN A 302 -33.57 27.73 2.93
CA ASN A 302 -34.97 27.80 3.40
C ASN A 302 -35.86 26.68 2.85
N GLU A 303 -35.38 25.88 1.90
CA GLU A 303 -36.19 24.88 1.18
C GLU A 303 -36.02 23.45 1.75
N GLY A 304 -35.31 23.30 2.86
CA GLY A 304 -35.02 21.98 3.44
C GLY A 304 -34.43 22.03 4.85
N LEU A 305 -33.82 20.92 5.26
CA LEU A 305 -33.15 20.83 6.55
C LEU A 305 -31.78 21.54 6.47
N TYR A 306 -31.72 22.75 7.01
CA TYR A 306 -30.47 23.47 7.23
C TYR A 306 -29.94 23.24 8.65
N MET A 307 -28.66 22.90 8.76
CA MET A 307 -27.96 22.72 10.03
C MET A 307 -26.95 23.85 10.21
N GLU A 308 -27.36 24.93 10.86
CA GLU A 308 -26.54 26.12 11.12
C GLU A 308 -25.23 25.77 11.86
N ASN A 309 -25.34 24.90 12.87
CA ASN A 309 -24.20 24.43 13.66
C ASN A 309 -23.57 23.15 13.07
N SER A 310 -23.21 23.19 11.78
CA SER A 310 -22.50 22.09 11.11
C SER A 310 -21.00 22.38 11.01
N TYR A 311 -20.18 21.42 11.45
CA TYR A 311 -18.72 21.56 11.48
C TYR A 311 -18.06 20.49 10.61
N ALA A 312 -17.06 20.90 9.84
CA ALA A 312 -16.28 19.97 9.06
C ALA A 312 -15.43 19.07 9.97
N ASN A 313 -15.56 17.76 9.82
CA ASN A 313 -14.74 16.75 10.50
C ASN A 313 -13.31 16.63 9.92
N ALA A 314 -12.98 17.44 8.93
CA ALA A 314 -11.76 17.40 8.14
C ALA A 314 -11.44 18.79 7.59
N LYS A 315 -10.15 19.08 7.37
CA LYS A 315 -9.70 20.37 6.82
C LYS A 315 -9.34 20.30 5.33
N GLU A 316 -9.12 19.09 4.81
CA GLU A 316 -8.70 18.84 3.44
C GLU A 316 -9.65 17.83 2.76
N SER A 317 -9.83 17.93 1.44
CA SER A 317 -10.75 17.07 0.68
C SER A 317 -10.39 15.58 0.79
N ILE A 318 -9.08 15.27 0.89
CA ILE A 318 -8.57 13.90 1.08
C ILE A 318 -9.01 13.27 2.43
N GLN A 319 -9.42 14.08 3.40
CA GLN A 319 -9.99 13.64 4.68
C GLN A 319 -11.52 13.80 4.71
N GLY A 320 -12.06 14.84 4.04
CA GLY A 320 -13.49 15.12 4.02
C GLY A 320 -14.30 14.03 3.32
N ILE A 321 -13.80 13.49 2.20
CA ILE A 321 -14.52 12.45 1.45
C ILE A 321 -14.68 11.15 2.27
N PRO A 322 -13.64 10.61 2.95
CA PRO A 322 -13.82 9.52 3.90
C PRO A 322 -14.80 9.80 5.04
N ALA A 323 -14.84 11.04 5.56
CA ALA A 323 -15.78 11.42 6.60
C ALA A 323 -17.23 11.39 6.10
N ILE A 324 -17.48 11.91 4.89
CA ILE A 324 -18.82 11.95 4.28
C ILE A 324 -19.30 10.54 3.90
N LEU A 325 -18.45 9.75 3.26
CA LEU A 325 -18.85 8.46 2.68
C LEU A 325 -18.75 7.29 3.65
N SER A 326 -17.95 7.38 4.70
CA SER A 326 -17.65 6.22 5.56
C SER A 326 -17.63 6.57 7.05
N SER A 327 -18.03 7.79 7.42
CA SER A 327 -18.01 8.26 8.80
C SER A 327 -16.64 8.09 9.47
N ILE A 328 -15.55 8.19 8.69
CA ILE A 328 -14.17 8.15 9.17
C ILE A 328 -13.70 9.61 9.35
N PRO A 329 -13.65 10.13 10.58
CA PRO A 329 -13.20 11.50 10.82
C PRO A 329 -11.67 11.64 10.71
N SER A 330 -11.19 12.88 10.70
CA SER A 330 -9.76 13.19 10.68
C SER A 330 -9.11 12.97 12.07
N TRP A 331 -8.96 11.71 12.49
CA TRP A 331 -8.37 11.37 13.80
C TRP A 331 -6.85 11.41 13.88
N GLN A 332 -6.16 11.44 12.73
CA GLN A 332 -4.71 11.34 12.70
C GLN A 332 -4.13 12.39 11.76
N LYS A 333 -2.83 12.65 11.92
CA LYS A 333 -2.09 13.62 11.10
C LYS A 333 -2.10 13.23 9.61
N ASP A 334 -1.94 11.94 9.31
CA ASP A 334 -1.98 11.43 7.95
C ASP A 334 -3.43 11.16 7.50
N PRO A 335 -3.87 11.63 6.32
CA PRO A 335 -5.20 11.29 5.82
C PRO A 335 -5.42 9.78 5.76
N TYR A 336 -6.63 9.30 6.10
CA TYR A 336 -6.96 7.87 6.13
C TYR A 336 -6.50 7.11 4.86
N ILE A 337 -6.73 7.70 3.68
CA ILE A 337 -6.35 7.19 2.35
C ILE A 337 -4.84 6.92 2.22
N ASN A 338 -4.01 7.69 2.93
CA ASN A 338 -2.56 7.57 2.93
C ASN A 338 -2.02 6.86 4.19
N SER A 339 -2.88 6.58 5.17
CA SER A 339 -2.47 5.97 6.44
C SER A 339 -2.13 4.48 6.31
N ILE A 340 -1.62 3.91 7.40
CA ILE A 340 -1.44 2.46 7.55
C ILE A 340 -2.79 1.69 7.56
N TYR A 341 -3.90 2.38 7.78
CA TYR A 341 -5.26 1.83 7.83
C TYR A 341 -5.98 1.85 6.47
N SER A 342 -5.32 2.37 5.43
CA SER A 342 -5.89 2.53 4.08
C SER A 342 -6.29 1.23 3.37
N THR A 343 -5.93 0.07 3.93
CA THR A 343 -6.33 -1.25 3.42
C THR A 343 -7.39 -1.94 4.27
N ASN A 344 -7.90 -1.28 5.31
CA ASN A 344 -8.93 -1.86 6.15
C ASN A 344 -10.22 -2.05 5.36
N GLN A 345 -10.96 -3.11 5.70
CA GLN A 345 -12.34 -3.23 5.27
C GLN A 345 -13.17 -2.18 6.02
N ILE A 346 -13.92 -1.37 5.27
CA ILE A 346 -14.75 -0.29 5.83
C ILE A 346 -16.19 -0.47 5.38
N SER A 347 -17.13 -0.19 6.28
CA SER A 347 -18.51 0.10 5.90
C SER A 347 -18.59 1.54 5.41
N SER A 348 -19.36 1.76 4.37
CA SER A 348 -19.50 3.04 3.71
C SER A 348 -20.90 3.16 3.14
N LEU A 349 -21.40 4.39 3.04
CA LEU A 349 -22.73 4.66 2.49
C LEU A 349 -22.95 4.00 1.11
N PRO A 350 -22.00 4.06 0.16
CA PRO A 350 -22.18 3.37 -1.12
C PRO A 350 -22.23 1.84 -0.99
N ASN A 351 -21.40 1.23 -0.12
CA ASN A 351 -21.43 -0.22 0.14
C ASN A 351 -22.78 -0.65 0.73
N GLU A 352 -23.31 0.09 1.70
CA GLU A 352 -24.60 -0.24 2.32
C GLU A 352 -25.78 -0.08 1.34
N LEU A 353 -25.76 0.97 0.51
CA LEU A 353 -26.79 1.19 -0.51
C LEU A 353 -26.72 0.17 -1.65
N LYS A 354 -25.54 -0.38 -1.95
CA LYS A 354 -25.39 -1.47 -2.94
C LYS A 354 -26.23 -2.70 -2.55
N ASN A 355 -26.28 -3.05 -1.26
CA ASN A 355 -27.13 -4.12 -0.74
C ASN A 355 -28.63 -3.83 -0.88
N LYS A 356 -28.99 -2.58 -1.20
CA LYS A 356 -30.35 -2.11 -1.51
C LYS A 356 -30.59 -1.91 -3.01
N SER A 357 -29.74 -2.48 -3.86
CA SER A 357 -29.83 -2.40 -5.33
C SER A 357 -29.62 -1.00 -5.91
N TYR A 358 -28.88 -0.14 -5.20
CA TYR A 358 -28.48 1.17 -5.74
C TYR A 358 -27.29 1.04 -6.68
N THR A 359 -27.31 1.81 -7.77
CA THR A 359 -26.11 2.09 -8.57
C THR A 359 -25.45 3.36 -8.05
N THR A 360 -24.13 3.34 -7.89
CA THR A 360 -23.38 4.45 -7.28
C THR A 360 -22.40 5.09 -8.27
N GLY A 361 -22.31 6.42 -8.23
CA GLY A 361 -21.44 7.21 -9.10
C GLY A 361 -20.74 8.32 -8.33
N PHE A 362 -19.46 8.57 -8.62
CA PHE A 362 -18.69 9.68 -8.08
C PHE A 362 -18.14 10.54 -9.21
N PHE A 363 -18.48 11.82 -9.22
CA PHE A 363 -18.11 12.77 -10.27
C PHE A 363 -17.09 13.77 -9.72
N HIS A 364 -15.98 13.95 -10.43
CA HIS A 364 -14.86 14.77 -9.97
C HIS A 364 -14.20 15.51 -11.14
N GLY A 365 -14.09 16.83 -11.06
CA GLY A 365 -13.45 17.62 -12.12
C GLY A 365 -11.92 17.47 -12.20
N GLY A 366 -11.28 16.93 -11.16
CA GLY A 366 -9.83 16.71 -11.11
C GLY A 366 -9.36 15.52 -11.93
N GLN A 367 -8.06 15.50 -12.23
CA GLN A 367 -7.43 14.39 -12.95
C GLN A 367 -7.43 13.12 -12.09
N ASN A 368 -7.72 11.96 -12.69
CA ASN A 368 -7.66 10.67 -12.00
C ASN A 368 -6.29 10.47 -11.31
N GLY A 369 -6.30 9.99 -10.07
CA GLY A 369 -5.10 9.89 -9.22
C GLY A 369 -4.82 11.14 -8.36
N THR A 370 -5.50 12.27 -8.62
CA THR A 370 -5.44 13.45 -7.73
C THR A 370 -5.98 13.08 -6.36
N MET A 371 -5.17 13.32 -5.33
CA MET A 371 -5.46 12.94 -3.93
C MET A 371 -5.85 11.46 -3.71
N ARG A 372 -5.74 10.59 -4.72
CA ARG A 372 -6.18 9.19 -4.69
C ARG A 372 -7.68 9.01 -4.38
N LEU A 373 -8.50 10.01 -4.71
CA LEU A 373 -9.95 9.95 -4.48
C LEU A 373 -10.63 8.85 -5.29
N ASP A 374 -10.12 8.59 -6.49
CA ASP A 374 -10.52 7.48 -7.34
C ASP A 374 -10.26 6.12 -6.67
N LEU A 375 -9.15 5.99 -5.95
CA LEU A 375 -8.82 4.78 -5.21
C LEU A 375 -9.80 4.58 -4.05
N PHE A 376 -9.98 5.63 -3.25
CA PHE A 376 -10.86 5.59 -2.08
C PHE A 376 -12.32 5.38 -2.48
N ALA A 377 -12.82 6.06 -3.50
CA ALA A 377 -14.20 5.91 -3.99
C ALA A 377 -14.49 4.44 -4.32
N LYS A 378 -13.59 3.78 -5.05
CA LYS A 378 -13.74 2.36 -5.38
C LYS A 378 -13.69 1.46 -4.13
N MET A 379 -12.77 1.73 -3.21
CA MET A 379 -12.69 1.01 -1.93
C MET A 379 -13.97 1.19 -1.08
N ALA A 380 -14.57 2.38 -1.11
CA ALA A 380 -15.81 2.73 -0.44
C ALA A 380 -17.06 2.23 -1.19
N GLY A 381 -16.93 1.43 -2.25
CA GLY A 381 -18.06 0.81 -2.93
C GLY A 381 -18.69 1.62 -4.05
N ILE A 382 -18.07 2.71 -4.50
CA ILE A 382 -18.53 3.43 -5.68
C ILE A 382 -18.27 2.57 -6.92
N GLU A 383 -19.31 2.30 -7.70
CA GLU A 383 -19.22 1.48 -8.91
C GLU A 383 -18.62 2.25 -10.09
N LYS A 384 -19.01 3.52 -10.28
CA LYS A 384 -18.58 4.34 -11.41
C LYS A 384 -17.88 5.61 -10.94
N TYR A 385 -16.63 5.79 -11.33
CA TYR A 385 -15.88 7.03 -11.07
C TYR A 385 -15.70 7.83 -12.36
N PHE A 386 -16.13 9.08 -12.36
CA PHE A 386 -16.08 10.01 -13.49
C PHE A 386 -15.13 11.16 -13.16
N GLY A 387 -13.86 10.99 -13.51
CA GLY A 387 -12.84 12.03 -13.39
C GLY A 387 -12.24 12.46 -14.72
N LYS A 388 -11.47 13.55 -14.71
CA LYS A 388 -10.73 14.00 -15.89
C LYS A 388 -9.63 12.97 -16.22
N LYS A 389 -9.59 12.50 -17.47
CA LYS A 389 -8.63 11.49 -17.94
C LYS A 389 -7.25 12.10 -18.20
#